data_AF-A0A972LAE5-F1
#
_entry.id   AF-A0A972LAE5-F1
#
_cell.length_a   1.000
_cell.length_b   1.000
_cell.length_c   1.000
_cell.angle_alpha   90.00
_cell.angle_beta   90.00
_cell.angle_gamma   90.00
#
_symmetry.space_group_name_H-M   'P 1'
#
loop_
_entity.id
_entity.type
_entity.pdbx_description
1 polymer ?
#
loop_
_entity_poly.entity_id
_entity_poly.type
_entity_poly.pdbx_seq_one_letter_code
_entity_poly.pdbx_strand_id
1 'polypeptide(L)'
;AHAPLIHCSDGNLHAATEIYDPRQAEISAILGEGAAFPLRSTYEQGEAHWLTFFAELGMSATPRAEDLIKTIDNLIDDARSECSTTIKQRLQRLFSYLDEHWETWHNATIHNPPEGGKSTSLIEALSRRAWLPAIQSGERYPGFIAPPDRLYRPAEIYPPALGNLVASQQPVAALCAPSDAIIEALQFATKATIDTVSRHFDQLLELANQKQDSGGSSATENIEKALTTVYQYFGAIQDDETLDKLKARYQDKPCIWHPVQQQLWVPKHTFKTPVAFFEPRRTDLRAEDPDHDRGIAALGRRKAPSIEDYIEFLQESQNTHGNEPLCDSESRQVLQVLHHLGTDLIQQHRSVALNRLVVLSAANRLVSAAAGYIADAPWYESRFSSEQVHLLHSETEYNLIKAANLKRLSQHVIEKLIDRPTPSENAVLSQLCEKWQDTIRSLEFRAGLIRLIRHRHGFDQCYELNWLPELSVVAVQSIHAEFWMSDPIEQRQILVGVGESEYYLDSDARVIYMRGQATDLMSNFLARAINQRLGAQQLEDLAPLVVILNTPRQYTQDVLTQFRISRYENEVMDVNFPENAETDSSFEEDLIKESNNLNRPDVD
;
A
#
# COMPACT_ATOMS: atom_id res chain seq x y z
N ALA A 1 74.70 -25.77 23.86
CA ALA A 1 73.53 -24.97 23.46
C ALA A 1 73.78 -23.47 23.62
N HIS A 2 74.15 -22.97 24.80
CA HIS A 2 74.18 -21.52 25.11
C HIS A 2 75.51 -20.77 24.87
N ALA A 3 76.56 -21.44 24.36
CA ALA A 3 77.82 -20.76 24.07
C ALA A 3 77.73 -20.05 22.71
N PRO A 4 78.07 -18.75 22.59
CA PRO A 4 78.01 -18.01 21.33
C PRO A 4 79.19 -18.37 20.44
N LEU A 5 79.02 -19.44 19.65
CA LEU A 5 80.08 -20.04 18.84
C LEU A 5 79.75 -20.10 17.35
N ILE A 6 78.53 -19.73 16.95
CA ILE A 6 78.05 -19.87 15.58
C ILE A 6 78.13 -18.52 14.88
N HIS A 7 78.88 -18.45 13.79
CA HIS A 7 79.05 -17.23 13.00
C HIS A 7 77.81 -16.98 12.15
N CYS A 8 77.17 -15.84 12.33
CA CYS A 8 75.90 -15.54 11.68
C CYS A 8 76.02 -14.47 10.59
N SER A 9 74.95 -14.31 9.81
CA SER A 9 74.82 -13.37 8.69
C SER A 9 74.90 -11.90 9.11
N ASP A 10 74.67 -11.59 10.38
CA ASP A 10 74.81 -10.25 10.96
C ASP A 10 76.27 -9.92 11.34
N GLY A 11 77.21 -10.85 11.12
CA GLY A 11 78.62 -10.69 11.44
C GLY A 11 79.00 -11.02 12.89
N ASN A 12 78.05 -11.43 13.72
CA ASN A 12 78.29 -11.74 15.13
C ASN A 12 78.29 -13.25 15.41
N LEU A 13 78.82 -13.64 16.58
CA LEU A 13 78.73 -15.00 17.10
C LEU A 13 77.50 -15.13 18.00
N HIS A 14 76.66 -16.13 17.70
CA HIS A 14 75.42 -16.40 18.44
C HIS A 14 75.41 -17.82 19.00
N ALA A 15 74.61 -18.04 20.05
CA ALA A 15 74.35 -19.39 20.55
C ALA A 15 73.41 -20.16 19.61
N ALA A 16 73.47 -21.50 19.61
CA ALA A 16 72.55 -22.31 18.82
C ALA A 16 71.08 -22.04 19.19
N THR A 17 70.81 -21.69 20.45
CA THR A 17 69.47 -21.33 20.94
C THR A 17 69.02 -19.91 20.57
N GLU A 18 69.82 -19.14 19.85
CA GLU A 18 69.54 -17.75 19.45
C GLU A 18 69.38 -17.60 17.94
N ILE A 19 69.78 -18.60 17.16
CA ILE A 19 69.75 -18.59 15.70
C ILE A 19 68.55 -19.33 15.11
N TYR A 20 68.33 -19.11 13.82
CA TYR A 20 67.23 -19.68 13.05
C TYR A 20 67.71 -20.56 11.90
N ASP A 21 66.88 -21.55 11.54
CA ASP A 21 67.14 -22.42 10.40
C ASP A 21 67.01 -21.66 9.07
N PRO A 22 68.09 -21.51 8.28
CA PRO A 22 68.05 -20.78 7.01
C PRO A 22 67.22 -21.47 5.93
N ARG A 23 66.84 -22.74 6.12
CA ARG A 23 65.91 -23.46 5.23
C ARG A 23 64.47 -22.95 5.35
N GLN A 24 64.15 -22.25 6.44
CA GLN A 24 62.83 -21.67 6.70
C GLN A 24 62.78 -20.23 6.20
N ALA A 25 62.56 -20.06 4.89
CA ALA A 25 62.58 -18.76 4.22
C ALA A 25 61.57 -17.75 4.83
N GLU A 26 60.49 -18.24 5.42
CA GLU A 26 59.46 -17.45 6.10
C GLU A 26 60.03 -16.63 7.27
N ILE A 27 60.99 -17.17 8.03
CA ILE A 27 61.58 -16.49 9.18
C ILE A 27 62.27 -15.19 8.75
N SER A 28 63.02 -15.24 7.65
CA SER A 28 63.69 -14.06 7.09
C SER A 28 62.67 -13.05 6.56
N ALA A 29 61.57 -13.51 5.96
CA ALA A 29 60.50 -12.64 5.48
C ALA A 29 59.77 -11.89 6.62
N ILE A 30 59.69 -12.50 7.80
CA ILE A 30 58.97 -11.98 8.98
C ILE A 30 59.88 -11.09 9.83
N LEU A 31 60.99 -11.65 10.32
CA LEU A 31 61.90 -11.00 11.25
C LEU A 31 62.90 -10.05 10.55
N GLY A 32 63.17 -10.26 9.25
CA GLY A 32 64.10 -9.44 8.47
C GLY A 32 65.52 -9.48 9.05
N GLU A 33 66.16 -8.31 9.13
CA GLU A 33 67.51 -8.15 9.69
C GLU A 33 67.63 -8.54 11.19
N GLY A 34 66.50 -8.72 11.88
CA GLY A 34 66.48 -9.18 13.27
C GLY A 34 66.72 -10.68 13.45
N ALA A 35 66.67 -11.48 12.36
CA ALA A 35 66.94 -12.91 12.44
C ALA A 35 68.42 -13.23 12.20
N ALA A 36 69.04 -13.91 13.17
CA ALA A 36 70.39 -14.43 13.03
C ALA A 36 70.35 -15.81 12.33
N PHE A 37 70.91 -15.89 11.13
CA PHE A 37 71.08 -17.15 10.38
C PHE A 37 72.57 -17.53 10.33
N PRO A 38 72.93 -18.82 10.37
CA PRO A 38 74.30 -19.26 10.11
C PRO A 38 74.86 -18.67 8.81
N LEU A 39 76.08 -18.13 8.85
CA LEU A 39 76.70 -17.51 7.68
C LEU A 39 77.05 -18.57 6.64
N ARG A 40 76.38 -18.51 5.48
CA ARG A 40 76.50 -19.54 4.43
C ARG A 40 77.93 -19.77 3.95
N SER A 41 78.73 -18.72 3.82
CA SER A 41 80.13 -18.83 3.39
C SER A 41 81.04 -19.53 4.40
N THR A 42 80.66 -19.56 5.69
CA THR A 42 81.44 -20.23 6.74
C THR A 42 81.13 -21.73 6.81
N TYR A 43 79.89 -22.13 6.50
CA TYR A 43 79.41 -23.50 6.66
C TYR A 43 79.13 -24.22 5.33
N GLU A 44 79.60 -23.66 4.21
CA GLU A 44 79.36 -24.18 2.86
C GLU A 44 79.83 -25.64 2.69
N GLN A 45 80.98 -26.00 3.27
CA GLN A 45 81.45 -27.38 3.30
C GLN A 45 80.72 -28.18 4.39
N GLY A 46 79.78 -29.02 3.96
CA GLY A 46 79.01 -29.87 4.86
C GLY A 46 77.78 -29.17 5.46
N GLU A 47 77.22 -28.16 4.78
CA GLU A 47 76.04 -27.38 5.20
C GLU A 47 74.94 -28.23 5.84
N ALA A 48 74.54 -29.34 5.21
CA ALA A 48 73.51 -30.24 5.76
C ALA A 48 73.87 -30.83 7.14
N HIS A 49 75.14 -31.19 7.36
CA HIS A 49 75.60 -31.73 8.65
C HIS A 49 75.67 -30.64 9.72
N TRP A 50 76.12 -29.43 9.35
CA TRP A 50 76.12 -28.29 10.26
C TRP A 50 74.72 -27.86 10.68
N LEU A 51 73.79 -27.75 9.73
CA LEU A 51 72.40 -27.40 10.04
C LEU A 51 71.71 -28.47 10.90
N THR A 52 72.01 -29.75 10.67
CA THR A 52 71.50 -30.84 11.52
C THR A 52 72.08 -30.74 12.94
N PHE A 53 73.40 -30.51 13.04
CA PHE A 53 74.06 -30.31 14.34
C PHE A 53 73.53 -29.07 15.08
N PHE A 54 73.28 -27.96 14.39
CA PHE A 54 72.70 -26.77 15.01
C PHE A 54 71.26 -27.00 15.46
N ALA A 55 70.47 -27.75 14.69
CA ALA A 55 69.13 -28.16 15.10
C ALA A 55 69.17 -29.01 16.39
N GLU A 56 70.10 -29.97 16.49
CA GLU A 56 70.33 -30.75 17.72
C GLU A 56 70.76 -29.89 18.91
N LEU A 57 71.43 -28.76 18.66
CA LEU A 57 71.86 -27.82 19.69
C LEU A 57 70.80 -26.77 20.08
N GLY A 58 69.63 -26.76 19.42
CA GLY A 58 68.50 -25.89 19.75
C GLY A 58 68.25 -24.73 18.76
N MET A 59 68.76 -24.79 17.53
CA MET A 59 68.40 -23.87 16.45
C MET A 59 66.90 -23.95 16.16
N SER A 60 66.24 -22.80 16.08
CA SER A 60 64.78 -22.76 15.94
C SER A 60 64.35 -22.83 14.48
N ALA A 61 63.32 -23.64 14.21
CA ALA A 61 62.65 -23.72 12.90
C ALA A 61 61.43 -22.80 12.80
N THR A 62 61.04 -22.15 13.89
CA THR A 62 59.98 -21.14 13.95
C THR A 62 60.51 -19.88 14.62
N PRO A 63 59.97 -18.68 14.32
CA PRO A 63 60.27 -17.46 15.07
C PRO A 63 60.08 -17.68 16.58
N ARG A 64 60.77 -16.92 17.42
CA ARG A 64 60.49 -16.88 18.87
C ARG A 64 59.50 -15.76 19.18
N ALA A 65 58.69 -15.93 20.23
CA ALA A 65 57.70 -14.93 20.64
C ALA A 65 58.36 -13.60 21.03
N GLU A 66 59.51 -13.66 21.70
CA GLU A 66 60.32 -12.48 22.06
C GLU A 66 60.76 -11.70 20.82
N ASP A 67 61.24 -12.41 19.79
CA ASP A 67 61.77 -11.79 18.58
C ASP A 67 60.65 -11.19 17.72
N LEU A 68 59.47 -11.82 17.68
CA LEU A 68 58.28 -11.27 17.02
C LEU A 68 57.85 -9.95 17.65
N ILE A 69 57.77 -9.88 18.99
CA ILE A 69 57.41 -8.65 19.69
C ILE A 69 58.48 -7.57 19.47
N LYS A 70 59.76 -7.93 19.53
CA LYS A 70 60.84 -6.98 19.26
C LYS A 70 60.78 -6.43 17.84
N THR A 71 60.50 -7.27 16.84
CA THR A 71 60.29 -6.81 15.45
C THR A 71 59.10 -5.87 15.36
N ILE A 72 57.98 -6.18 16.02
CA ILE A 72 56.80 -5.31 16.04
C ILE A 72 57.13 -3.98 16.72
N ASP A 73 57.81 -3.98 17.86
CA ASP A 73 58.18 -2.76 18.60
C ASP A 73 59.10 -1.86 17.76
N ASN A 74 60.08 -2.44 17.05
CA ASN A 74 60.91 -1.69 16.10
C ASN A 74 60.07 -1.06 14.97
N LEU A 75 59.13 -1.82 14.39
CA LEU A 75 58.25 -1.31 13.33
C LEU A 75 57.29 -0.21 13.83
N ILE A 76 56.83 -0.31 15.09
CA ILE A 76 56.04 0.75 15.73
C ILE A 76 56.89 2.01 15.89
N ASP A 77 58.14 1.88 16.35
CA ASP A 77 59.05 3.00 16.53
C ASP A 77 59.40 3.67 15.19
N ASP A 78 59.67 2.88 14.14
CA ASP A 78 59.88 3.37 12.78
C ASP A 78 58.66 4.15 12.27
N ALA A 79 57.45 3.62 12.53
CA ALA A 79 56.18 4.23 12.12
C ALA A 79 55.87 5.56 12.83
N ARG A 80 56.53 5.89 13.95
CA ARG A 80 56.38 7.20 14.62
C ARG A 80 56.97 8.34 13.81
N SER A 81 57.98 8.06 12.99
CA SER A 81 58.61 9.07 12.13
C SER A 81 57.85 9.25 10.81
N GLU A 82 57.54 8.15 10.13
CA GLU A 82 56.72 8.13 8.92
C GLU A 82 56.07 6.75 8.75
N CYS A 83 54.74 6.68 8.71
CA CYS A 83 54.01 5.41 8.52
C CYS A 83 53.97 4.99 7.04
N SER A 84 55.16 4.66 6.51
CA SER A 84 55.33 4.30 5.11
C SER A 84 54.55 3.04 4.72
N THR A 85 54.20 2.93 3.43
CA THR A 85 53.55 1.75 2.86
C THR A 85 54.35 0.46 3.13
N THR A 86 55.68 0.54 3.16
CA THR A 86 56.56 -0.60 3.43
C THR A 86 56.38 -1.14 4.86
N ILE A 87 56.24 -0.27 5.86
CA ILE A 87 56.00 -0.67 7.24
C ILE A 87 54.63 -1.36 7.36
N LYS A 88 53.59 -0.77 6.74
CA LYS A 88 52.24 -1.35 6.71
C LYS A 88 52.24 -2.74 6.09
N GLN A 89 52.95 -2.94 4.98
CA GLN A 89 53.08 -4.25 4.32
C GLN A 89 53.84 -5.28 5.18
N ARG A 90 54.88 -4.89 5.92
CA ARG A 90 55.56 -5.80 6.87
C ARG A 90 54.63 -6.20 8.01
N LEU A 91 53.90 -5.26 8.60
CA LEU A 91 52.94 -5.53 9.68
C LEU A 91 51.79 -6.44 9.22
N GLN A 92 51.32 -6.27 7.98
CA GLN A 92 50.33 -7.16 7.36
C GLN A 92 50.84 -8.59 7.24
N ARG A 93 52.09 -8.78 6.76
CA ARG A 93 52.70 -10.12 6.65
C ARG A 93 52.90 -10.76 8.02
N LEU A 94 53.36 -9.99 9.00
CA LEU A 94 53.47 -10.43 10.39
C LEU A 94 52.12 -10.90 10.94
N PHE A 95 51.06 -10.13 10.70
CA PHE A 95 49.72 -10.53 11.10
C PHE A 95 49.27 -11.82 10.42
N SER A 96 49.41 -11.92 9.08
CA SER A 96 49.02 -13.12 8.34
C SER A 96 49.74 -14.37 8.84
N TYR A 97 51.03 -14.27 9.17
CA TYR A 97 51.78 -15.37 9.75
C TYR A 97 51.26 -15.78 11.14
N LEU A 98 50.96 -14.78 12.00
CA LEU A 98 50.39 -15.05 13.32
C LEU A 98 49.03 -15.76 13.23
N ASP A 99 48.20 -15.35 12.28
CA ASP A 99 46.88 -15.94 12.06
C ASP A 99 46.96 -17.36 11.48
N GLU A 100 47.83 -17.59 10.49
CA GLU A 100 48.04 -18.92 9.88
C GLU A 100 48.57 -19.96 10.89
N HIS A 101 49.40 -19.53 11.83
CA HIS A 101 50.02 -20.40 12.85
C HIS A 101 49.41 -20.23 14.25
N TRP A 102 48.16 -19.74 14.35
CA TRP A 102 47.55 -19.33 15.61
C TRP A 102 47.55 -20.41 16.71
N GLU A 103 47.35 -21.68 16.34
CA GLU A 103 47.40 -22.84 17.25
C GLU A 103 48.73 -22.95 18.01
N THR A 104 49.84 -22.50 17.40
CA THR A 104 51.15 -22.51 18.07
C THR A 104 51.33 -21.27 18.97
N TRP A 105 50.69 -20.15 18.61
CA TRP A 105 50.92 -18.85 19.24
C TRP A 105 49.99 -18.53 20.41
N HIS A 106 48.79 -19.10 20.46
CA HIS A 106 47.78 -18.73 21.46
C HIS A 106 48.23 -18.96 22.92
N ASN A 107 49.11 -19.95 23.17
CA ASN A 107 49.69 -20.23 24.49
C ASN A 107 51.15 -19.77 24.64
N ALA A 108 51.69 -19.05 23.65
CA ALA A 108 53.08 -18.62 23.69
C ALA A 108 53.30 -17.62 24.84
N THR A 109 54.36 -17.87 25.62
CA THR A 109 54.77 -17.03 26.74
C THR A 109 56.09 -16.35 26.41
N ILE A 110 56.19 -15.07 26.74
CA ILE A 110 57.39 -14.25 26.57
C ILE A 110 58.15 -14.31 27.89
N HIS A 111 59.31 -14.96 27.90
CA HIS A 111 60.04 -15.23 29.15
C HIS A 111 60.95 -14.08 29.60
N ASN A 112 61.22 -13.10 28.74
CA ASN A 112 61.93 -11.86 29.06
C ASN A 112 61.34 -10.69 28.25
N PRO A 113 60.24 -10.05 28.69
CA PRO A 113 59.66 -8.95 27.95
C PRO A 113 60.63 -7.75 27.90
N PRO A 114 60.67 -6.98 26.79
CA PRO A 114 61.58 -5.85 26.62
C PRO A 114 61.44 -4.75 27.69
N GLU A 115 60.31 -4.71 28.41
CA GLU A 115 60.04 -3.78 29.52
C GLU A 115 60.59 -4.23 30.90
N GLY A 116 61.33 -5.35 30.98
CA GLY A 116 62.01 -5.77 32.21
C GLY A 116 61.09 -6.34 33.31
N GLY A 117 60.01 -7.02 32.93
CA GLY A 117 58.96 -7.55 33.82
C GLY A 117 58.85 -9.07 33.92
N LYS A 118 57.83 -9.55 34.66
CA LYS A 118 57.45 -10.98 34.75
C LYS A 118 57.02 -11.50 33.38
N SER A 119 57.19 -12.82 33.16
CA SER A 119 56.74 -13.47 31.92
C SER A 119 55.28 -13.13 31.61
N THR A 120 55.01 -12.70 30.38
CA THR A 120 53.70 -12.22 29.92
C THR A 120 53.27 -13.05 28.71
N SER A 121 51.96 -13.25 28.49
CA SER A 121 51.49 -13.96 27.30
C SER A 121 51.68 -13.12 26.03
N LEU A 122 51.89 -13.79 24.90
CA LEU A 122 52.01 -13.11 23.60
C LEU A 122 50.73 -12.31 23.26
N ILE A 123 49.56 -12.85 23.61
CA ILE A 123 48.25 -12.20 23.40
C ILE A 123 48.16 -10.87 24.16
N GLU A 124 48.56 -10.86 25.44
CA GLU A 124 48.53 -9.65 26.26
C GLU A 124 49.52 -8.60 25.73
N ALA A 125 50.68 -9.03 25.24
CA ALA A 125 51.65 -8.14 24.63
C ALA A 125 51.11 -7.50 23.34
N LEU A 126 50.49 -8.28 22.45
CA LEU A 126 49.95 -7.80 21.17
C LEU A 126 48.71 -6.93 21.32
N SER A 127 47.80 -7.26 22.24
CA SER A 127 46.55 -6.52 22.47
C SER A 127 46.77 -5.09 22.99
N ARG A 128 47.85 -4.86 23.75
CA ARG A 128 48.18 -3.54 24.32
C ARG A 128 48.89 -2.60 23.35
N ARG A 129 49.48 -3.14 22.28
CA ARG A 129 50.31 -2.40 21.31
C ARG A 129 49.48 -1.82 20.17
N ALA A 130 49.84 -0.61 19.74
CA ALA A 130 49.28 0.00 18.55
C ALA A 130 50.13 -0.40 17.34
N TRP A 131 49.87 -1.57 16.77
CA TRP A 131 50.69 -2.16 15.70
C TRP A 131 49.92 -2.49 14.43
N LEU A 132 48.59 -2.29 14.43
CA LEU A 132 47.75 -2.63 13.29
C LEU A 132 47.60 -1.45 12.33
N PRO A 133 47.86 -1.63 11.03
CA PRO A 133 47.63 -0.59 10.03
C PRO A 133 46.14 -0.47 9.71
N ALA A 134 45.66 0.75 9.51
CA ALA A 134 44.32 1.03 8.98
C ALA A 134 44.34 1.21 7.46
N ILE A 135 43.22 0.92 6.81
CA ILE A 135 43.00 1.23 5.39
C ILE A 135 43.04 2.75 5.21
N GLN A 136 43.72 3.21 4.16
CA GLN A 136 43.88 4.63 3.82
C GLN A 136 43.19 5.02 2.49
N SER A 137 42.72 4.04 1.71
CA SER A 137 41.99 4.25 0.45
C SER A 137 40.58 3.64 0.52
N GLY A 138 39.60 4.39 0.05
CA GLY A 138 38.17 4.05 0.13
C GLY A 138 37.63 3.17 -0.99
N GLU A 139 38.46 2.66 -1.90
CA GLU A 139 38.02 1.92 -3.09
C GLU A 139 37.04 0.77 -2.78
N ARG A 140 37.20 0.13 -1.61
CA ARG A 140 36.41 -1.04 -1.19
C ARG A 140 35.11 -0.70 -0.45
N TYR A 141 35.03 0.44 0.22
CA TYR A 141 33.93 0.77 1.14
C TYR A 141 33.30 2.11 0.75
N PRO A 142 32.05 2.13 0.29
CA PRO A 142 31.34 3.38 0.01
C PRO A 142 31.26 4.26 1.27
N GLY A 143 31.41 5.57 1.09
CA GLY A 143 31.40 6.53 2.20
C GLY A 143 32.61 6.46 3.11
N PHE A 144 33.66 5.74 2.74
CA PHE A 144 34.90 5.70 3.49
C PHE A 144 35.45 7.11 3.78
N ILE A 145 35.82 7.33 5.03
CA ILE A 145 36.53 8.53 5.49
C ILE A 145 37.88 8.08 6.01
N ALA A 146 38.96 8.61 5.44
CA ALA A 146 40.32 8.22 5.81
C ALA A 146 40.57 8.50 7.31
N PRO A 147 40.92 7.48 8.11
CA PRO A 147 41.27 7.68 9.50
C PRO A 147 42.68 8.30 9.61
N PRO A 148 43.04 8.88 10.77
CA PRO A 148 44.40 9.37 11.00
C PRO A 148 45.46 8.34 10.64
N ASP A 149 46.52 8.77 9.95
CA ASP A 149 47.59 7.88 9.49
C ASP A 149 48.53 7.51 10.64
N ARG A 150 48.08 6.54 11.45
CA ARG A 150 48.80 5.96 12.58
C ARG A 150 48.51 4.47 12.68
N LEU A 151 49.27 3.79 13.54
CA LEU A 151 48.95 2.42 13.94
C LEU A 151 47.90 2.41 15.05
N TYR A 152 47.12 1.34 15.12
CA TYR A 152 45.99 1.16 16.03
C TYR A 152 46.17 -0.07 16.89
N ARG A 153 45.59 -0.02 18.09
CA ARG A 153 45.40 -1.21 18.93
C ARG A 153 44.26 -2.06 18.37
N PRO A 154 44.25 -3.38 18.58
CA PRO A 154 43.11 -4.23 18.20
C PRO A 154 41.75 -3.69 18.70
N ALA A 155 41.68 -3.21 19.93
CA ALA A 155 40.45 -2.65 20.50
C ALA A 155 40.00 -1.30 19.88
N GLU A 156 40.86 -0.63 19.11
CA GLU A 156 40.58 0.68 18.47
C GLU A 156 40.22 0.55 16.98
N ILE A 157 40.29 -0.66 16.41
CA ILE A 157 40.16 -0.88 14.97
C ILE A 157 39.23 -2.05 14.65
N TYR A 158 38.40 -1.89 13.64
CA TYR A 158 37.45 -2.92 13.22
C TYR A 158 38.07 -3.87 12.19
N PRO A 159 37.72 -5.16 12.21
CA PRO A 159 38.14 -6.09 11.18
C PRO A 159 37.54 -5.73 9.81
N PRO A 160 38.20 -6.10 8.69
CA PRO A 160 37.74 -5.79 7.33
C PRO A 160 36.30 -6.24 7.03
N ALA A 161 35.85 -7.32 7.65
CA ALA A 161 34.49 -7.85 7.48
C ALA A 161 33.40 -6.85 7.89
N LEU A 162 33.68 -6.00 8.88
CA LEU A 162 32.74 -4.99 9.39
C LEU A 162 32.87 -3.63 8.67
N GLY A 163 33.74 -3.52 7.66
CA GLY A 163 34.00 -2.24 6.99
C GLY A 163 32.75 -1.62 6.37
N ASN A 164 31.87 -2.41 5.74
CA ASN A 164 30.60 -1.94 5.18
C ASN A 164 29.61 -1.38 6.22
N LEU A 165 29.88 -1.58 7.52
CA LEU A 165 29.04 -1.08 8.62
C LEU A 165 29.60 0.19 9.27
N VAL A 166 30.91 0.43 9.19
CA VAL A 166 31.57 1.46 10.00
C VAL A 166 32.63 2.29 9.30
N ALA A 167 32.98 2.00 8.03
CA ALA A 167 34.15 2.56 7.34
C ALA A 167 34.21 4.09 7.25
N SER A 168 33.09 4.77 7.48
CA SER A 168 33.03 6.22 7.54
C SER A 168 33.18 6.82 8.94
N GLN A 169 32.96 6.01 9.98
CA GLN A 169 32.88 6.45 11.37
C GLN A 169 34.03 5.91 12.21
N GLN A 170 34.65 4.79 11.80
CA GLN A 170 35.67 4.09 12.58
C GLN A 170 36.79 3.55 11.67
N PRO A 171 38.02 3.39 12.20
CA PRO A 171 39.13 2.80 11.45
C PRO A 171 38.87 1.33 11.15
N VAL A 172 39.19 0.90 9.93
CA VAL A 172 39.11 -0.50 9.48
C VAL A 172 40.51 -1.02 9.22
N ALA A 173 40.82 -2.20 9.75
CA ALA A 173 42.14 -2.81 9.64
C ALA A 173 42.47 -3.14 8.20
N ALA A 174 43.68 -2.79 7.76
CA ALA A 174 44.19 -3.15 6.45
C ALA A 174 44.74 -4.58 6.48
N LEU A 175 43.91 -5.57 6.79
CA LEU A 175 44.30 -6.97 6.93
C LEU A 175 43.52 -7.86 5.95
N CYS A 176 44.06 -9.04 5.65
CA CYS A 176 43.33 -10.08 4.93
C CYS A 176 42.53 -10.91 5.94
N ALA A 177 41.19 -10.80 5.89
CA ALA A 177 40.19 -11.66 6.56
C ALA A 177 40.72 -12.44 7.80
N PRO A 178 40.93 -11.76 8.94
CA PRO A 178 41.44 -12.41 10.15
C PRO A 178 40.50 -13.50 10.65
N SER A 179 41.05 -14.59 11.22
CA SER A 179 40.24 -15.66 11.82
C SER A 179 39.48 -15.21 13.07
N ASP A 180 38.33 -15.83 13.37
CA ASP A 180 37.56 -15.49 14.57
C ASP A 180 38.35 -15.72 15.87
N ALA A 181 39.25 -16.73 15.87
CA ALA A 181 40.09 -17.06 17.01
C ALA A 181 41.07 -15.93 17.36
N ILE A 182 41.76 -15.34 16.36
CA ILE A 182 42.69 -14.23 16.61
C ILE A 182 41.94 -12.93 16.95
N ILE A 183 40.77 -12.71 16.34
CA ILE A 183 39.89 -11.57 16.61
C ILE A 183 39.48 -11.56 18.09
N GLU A 184 39.00 -12.70 18.59
CA GLU A 184 38.56 -12.84 19.98
C GLU A 184 39.73 -12.69 20.96
N ALA A 185 40.84 -13.39 20.70
CA ALA A 185 42.00 -13.37 21.58
C ALA A 185 42.65 -11.99 21.70
N LEU A 186 42.82 -11.28 20.58
CA LEU A 186 43.40 -9.93 20.58
C LEU A 186 42.40 -8.84 20.98
N GLN A 187 41.11 -9.20 21.20
CA GLN A 187 40.05 -8.27 21.58
C GLN A 187 39.83 -7.16 20.55
N PHE A 188 39.70 -7.55 19.28
CA PHE A 188 39.32 -6.60 18.22
C PHE A 188 37.98 -5.92 18.53
N ALA A 189 37.81 -4.69 18.02
CA ALA A 189 36.49 -4.06 18.02
C ALA A 189 35.54 -4.84 17.08
N THR A 190 34.70 -5.70 17.67
CA THR A 190 33.75 -6.56 16.92
C THR A 190 32.30 -6.11 17.04
N LYS A 191 31.97 -5.32 18.06
CA LYS A 191 30.60 -4.84 18.31
C LYS A 191 30.46 -3.40 17.85
N ALA A 192 30.02 -3.23 16.59
CA ALA A 192 29.61 -1.92 16.12
C ALA A 192 28.36 -1.46 16.90
N THR A 193 28.39 -0.24 17.43
CA THR A 193 27.23 0.34 18.10
C THR A 193 26.20 0.78 17.08
N ILE A 194 24.93 0.77 17.45
CA ILE A 194 23.86 1.21 16.55
C ILE A 194 24.04 2.66 16.10
N ASP A 195 24.47 3.56 16.99
CA ASP A 195 24.70 4.96 16.63
C ASP A 195 25.79 5.10 15.55
N THR A 196 26.88 4.33 15.67
CA THR A 196 27.94 4.26 14.65
C THR A 196 27.37 3.78 13.31
N VAL A 197 26.61 2.69 13.32
CA VAL A 197 26.04 2.12 12.09
C VAL A 197 25.01 3.06 11.46
N SER A 198 24.13 3.67 12.25
CA SER A 198 23.14 4.64 11.76
C SER A 198 23.80 5.89 11.16
N ARG A 199 24.87 6.42 11.76
CA ARG A 199 25.62 7.53 11.16
C ARG A 199 26.31 7.15 9.85
N HIS A 200 26.87 5.94 9.78
CA HIS A 200 27.42 5.45 8.51
C HIS A 200 26.33 5.29 7.45
N PHE A 201 25.19 4.73 7.84
CA PHE A 201 24.04 4.55 6.97
C PHE A 201 23.52 5.88 6.42
N ASP A 202 23.40 6.93 7.25
CA ASP A 202 23.02 8.27 6.79
C ASP A 202 23.93 8.78 5.65
N GLN A 203 25.24 8.56 5.76
CA GLN A 203 26.19 8.94 4.70
C GLN A 203 26.08 8.07 3.45
N LEU A 204 25.78 6.77 3.60
CA LEU A 204 25.50 5.91 2.45
C LEU A 204 24.25 6.38 1.70
N LEU A 205 23.21 6.84 2.42
CA LEU A 205 22.00 7.39 1.82
C LEU A 205 22.27 8.70 1.07
N GLU A 206 23.07 9.61 1.63
CA GLU A 206 23.50 10.83 0.96
C GLU A 206 24.27 10.54 -0.34
N LEU A 207 25.19 9.57 -0.31
CA LEU A 207 25.97 9.16 -1.48
C LEU A 207 25.12 8.47 -2.55
N ALA A 208 24.13 7.67 -2.13
CA ALA A 208 23.21 7.03 -3.06
C ALA A 208 22.40 8.10 -3.81
N ASN A 209 21.83 9.08 -3.10
CA ASN A 209 21.07 10.18 -3.70
C ASN A 209 21.93 10.98 -4.71
N GLN A 210 23.17 11.36 -4.35
CA GLN A 210 24.06 12.12 -5.25
C GLN A 210 24.42 11.36 -6.55
N LYS A 211 24.53 10.03 -6.48
CA LYS A 211 24.90 9.21 -7.64
C LYS A 211 23.73 8.87 -8.56
N GLN A 212 22.49 8.84 -8.05
CA GLN A 212 21.31 8.74 -8.91
C GLN A 212 21.29 9.87 -9.95
N ASP A 213 21.74 11.06 -9.57
CA ASP A 213 21.82 12.22 -10.47
C ASP A 213 22.98 12.12 -11.49
N SER A 214 23.97 11.25 -11.25
CA SER A 214 25.26 11.23 -11.97
C SER A 214 25.53 9.99 -12.85
N GLY A 215 24.67 8.96 -12.82
CA GLY A 215 24.61 7.90 -13.84
C GLY A 215 25.76 6.86 -13.91
N GLY A 216 26.53 6.63 -12.84
CA GLY A 216 27.68 5.70 -12.83
C GLY A 216 27.41 4.30 -12.25
N SER A 217 27.48 3.24 -13.08
CA SER A 217 27.06 1.85 -12.73
C SER A 217 27.88 1.12 -11.65
N SER A 218 29.22 1.08 -11.74
CA SER A 218 30.05 0.26 -10.83
C SER A 218 30.05 0.79 -9.38
N ALA A 219 29.85 2.09 -9.22
CA ALA A 219 29.85 2.74 -7.92
C ALA A 219 28.53 2.53 -7.15
N THR A 220 27.48 2.05 -7.83
CA THR A 220 26.16 1.72 -7.29
C THR A 220 26.14 0.31 -6.70
N GLU A 221 26.83 -0.65 -7.31
CA GLU A 221 26.93 -2.04 -6.80
C GLU A 221 27.57 -2.10 -5.41
N ASN A 222 28.66 -1.35 -5.20
CA ASN A 222 29.31 -1.30 -3.89
C ASN A 222 28.40 -0.67 -2.82
N ILE A 223 27.61 0.36 -3.19
CA ILE A 223 26.62 0.98 -2.29
C ILE A 223 25.54 -0.03 -1.93
N GLU A 224 24.97 -0.72 -2.92
CA GLU A 224 23.95 -1.75 -2.67
C GLU A 224 24.44 -2.83 -1.72
N LYS A 225 25.69 -3.29 -1.90
CA LYS A 225 26.32 -4.26 -1.00
C LYS A 225 26.46 -3.71 0.43
N ALA A 226 26.88 -2.46 0.59
CA ALA A 226 27.00 -1.82 1.89
C ALA A 226 25.63 -1.64 2.56
N LEU A 227 24.62 -1.15 1.84
CA LEU A 227 23.25 -1.02 2.32
C LEU A 227 22.66 -2.37 2.74
N THR A 228 22.87 -3.42 1.94
CA THR A 228 22.46 -4.80 2.28
C THR A 228 23.07 -5.25 3.61
N THR A 229 24.36 -5.00 3.81
CA THR A 229 25.06 -5.34 5.06
C THR A 229 24.45 -4.59 6.25
N VAL A 230 24.12 -3.30 6.07
CA VAL A 230 23.47 -2.49 7.10
C VAL A 230 22.06 -2.99 7.42
N TYR A 231 21.26 -3.36 6.41
CA TYR A 231 19.93 -3.92 6.64
C TYR A 231 20.02 -5.24 7.41
N GLN A 232 20.96 -6.13 7.06
CA GLN A 232 21.21 -7.36 7.82
C GLN A 232 21.55 -7.09 9.28
N TYR A 233 22.41 -6.10 9.54
CA TYR A 233 22.73 -5.66 10.90
C TYR A 233 21.47 -5.19 11.65
N PHE A 234 20.63 -4.34 11.05
CA PHE A 234 19.39 -3.89 11.68
C PHE A 234 18.39 -5.03 11.90
N GLY A 235 18.32 -6.01 10.99
CA GLY A 235 17.43 -7.18 11.13
C GLY A 235 17.87 -8.19 12.19
N ALA A 236 19.14 -8.17 12.57
CA ALA A 236 19.68 -8.98 13.66
C ALA A 236 19.38 -8.39 15.06
N ILE A 237 18.94 -7.13 15.16
CA ILE A 237 18.57 -6.49 16.43
C ILE A 237 17.28 -7.12 16.95
N GLN A 238 17.29 -7.53 18.23
CA GLN A 238 16.14 -8.13 18.92
C GLN A 238 15.47 -7.18 19.92
N ASP A 239 16.06 -6.03 20.19
CA ASP A 239 15.55 -5.07 21.18
C ASP A 239 14.51 -4.13 20.56
N ASP A 240 13.26 -4.26 21.00
CA ASP A 240 12.12 -3.49 20.47
C ASP A 240 12.29 -1.97 20.68
N GLU A 241 12.86 -1.51 21.80
CA GLU A 241 13.06 -0.08 22.06
C GLU A 241 14.04 0.53 21.04
N THR A 242 15.10 -0.21 20.73
CA THR A 242 16.08 0.17 19.72
C THR A 242 15.48 0.16 18.31
N LEU A 243 14.64 -0.82 17.99
CA LEU A 243 13.93 -0.88 16.71
C LEU A 243 12.94 0.28 16.53
N ASP A 244 12.22 0.66 17.58
CA ASP A 244 11.32 1.82 17.56
C ASP A 244 12.06 3.13 17.33
N LYS A 245 13.25 3.29 17.94
CA LYS A 245 14.13 4.46 17.70
C LYS A 245 14.64 4.50 16.25
N LEU A 246 15.03 3.36 15.69
CA LEU A 246 15.42 3.27 14.27
C LEU A 246 14.26 3.67 13.36
N LYS A 247 13.09 3.09 13.58
CA LYS A 247 11.89 3.40 12.80
C LYS A 247 11.55 4.88 12.88
N ALA A 248 11.55 5.48 14.06
CA ALA A 248 11.30 6.91 14.23
C ALA A 248 12.34 7.79 13.51
N ARG A 249 13.61 7.38 13.44
CA ARG A 249 14.68 8.12 12.73
C ARG A 249 14.51 8.12 11.21
N TYR A 250 13.97 7.03 10.65
CA TYR A 250 13.98 6.77 9.20
C TYR A 250 12.60 6.76 8.53
N GLN A 251 11.50 6.72 9.27
CA GLN A 251 10.13 6.59 8.73
C GLN A 251 9.77 7.59 7.62
N ASP A 252 10.31 8.82 7.69
CA ASP A 252 10.01 9.92 6.78
C ASP A 252 11.16 10.20 5.79
N LYS A 253 12.24 9.42 5.83
CA LYS A 253 13.42 9.60 4.97
C LYS A 253 13.46 8.52 3.88
N PRO A 254 13.84 8.85 2.63
CA PRO A 254 14.16 7.84 1.63
C PRO A 254 15.37 7.01 2.10
N CYS A 255 15.12 5.78 2.54
CA CYS A 255 16.16 4.94 3.16
C CYS A 255 16.09 3.47 2.75
N ILE A 256 15.13 3.08 1.92
CA ILE A 256 14.99 1.70 1.45
C ILE A 256 15.44 1.65 -0.01
N TRP A 257 16.50 0.92 -0.30
CA TRP A 257 17.04 0.78 -1.66
C TRP A 257 16.24 -0.24 -2.47
N HIS A 258 15.75 0.18 -3.64
CA HIS A 258 15.15 -0.72 -4.61
C HIS A 258 16.19 -1.09 -5.68
N PRO A 259 16.65 -2.36 -5.76
CA PRO A 259 17.77 -2.75 -6.63
C PRO A 259 17.47 -2.60 -8.12
N VAL A 260 16.25 -2.95 -8.57
CA VAL A 260 15.86 -2.83 -10.00
C VAL A 260 15.72 -1.38 -10.45
N GLN A 261 15.00 -0.56 -9.68
CA GLN A 261 14.77 0.85 -9.99
C GLN A 261 15.98 1.75 -9.63
N GLN A 262 16.98 1.19 -8.94
CA GLN A 262 18.16 1.89 -8.41
C GLN A 262 17.80 3.20 -7.70
N GLN A 263 16.81 3.13 -6.81
CA GLN A 263 16.33 4.32 -6.08
C GLN A 263 16.00 4.06 -4.63
N LEU A 264 16.12 5.12 -3.82
CA LEU A 264 15.74 5.14 -2.42
C LEU A 264 14.25 5.47 -2.27
N TRP A 265 13.57 4.65 -1.49
CA TRP A 265 12.15 4.78 -1.16
C TRP A 265 11.96 5.15 0.29
N VAL A 266 10.91 5.95 0.54
CA VAL A 266 10.46 6.27 1.89
C VAL A 266 9.72 5.05 2.46
N PRO A 267 10.01 4.60 3.70
CA PRO A 267 9.39 3.43 4.30
C PRO A 267 7.87 3.38 4.23
N LYS A 268 7.20 4.52 4.38
CA LYS A 268 5.74 4.61 4.32
C LYS A 268 5.15 4.23 2.94
N HIS A 269 5.93 4.33 1.86
CA HIS A 269 5.54 3.99 0.48
C HIS A 269 6.04 2.61 0.04
N THR A 270 6.64 1.83 0.93
CA THR A 270 7.18 0.51 0.61
C THR A 270 6.40 -0.57 1.34
N PHE A 271 5.96 -1.58 0.57
CA PHE A 271 5.16 -2.67 1.09
C PHE A 271 5.85 -4.03 0.92
N LYS A 272 5.52 -4.98 1.79
CA LYS A 272 5.92 -6.38 1.61
C LYS A 272 5.00 -7.08 0.61
N THR A 273 3.71 -6.79 0.56
CA THR A 273 2.79 -7.37 -0.44
C THR A 273 2.97 -6.71 -1.81
N PRO A 274 2.83 -7.45 -2.92
CA PRO A 274 2.88 -6.88 -4.27
C PRO A 274 1.87 -5.74 -4.45
N VAL A 275 2.33 -4.60 -4.98
CA VAL A 275 1.50 -3.40 -5.20
C VAL A 275 1.81 -2.70 -6.52
N ALA A 276 2.03 -3.47 -7.59
CA ALA A 276 2.33 -2.93 -8.93
C ALA A 276 1.31 -1.85 -9.39
N PHE A 277 0.06 -1.92 -8.93
CA PHE A 277 -0.97 -0.92 -9.20
C PHE A 277 -0.76 0.44 -8.53
N PHE A 278 0.27 0.62 -7.68
CA PHE A 278 0.64 1.91 -7.12
C PHE A 278 1.89 2.54 -7.77
N GLU A 279 2.55 1.86 -8.71
CA GLU A 279 3.72 2.43 -9.40
C GLU A 279 3.33 3.69 -10.19
N PRO A 280 4.21 4.70 -10.32
CA PRO A 280 5.57 4.79 -9.80
C PRO A 280 5.64 5.42 -8.40
N ARG A 281 4.51 5.54 -7.67
CA ARG A 281 4.42 6.33 -6.42
C ARG A 281 4.58 5.53 -5.14
N ARG A 282 4.29 4.23 -5.20
CA ARG A 282 4.55 3.27 -4.12
C ARG A 282 5.07 1.98 -4.76
N THR A 283 5.78 1.18 -3.99
CA THR A 283 6.42 -0.04 -4.50
C THR A 283 6.34 -1.18 -3.49
N ASP A 284 6.53 -2.40 -3.97
CA ASP A 284 6.78 -3.55 -3.13
C ASP A 284 8.25 -3.96 -3.17
N LEU A 285 8.77 -4.34 -2.00
CA LEU A 285 10.13 -4.82 -1.88
C LEU A 285 10.19 -5.98 -0.91
N ARG A 286 10.82 -7.08 -1.35
CA ARG A 286 11.16 -8.25 -0.53
C ARG A 286 12.63 -8.59 -0.73
N ALA A 287 13.31 -8.86 0.37
CA ALA A 287 14.64 -9.45 0.32
C ALA A 287 14.53 -10.98 0.47
N GLU A 288 15.40 -11.71 -0.24
CA GLU A 288 15.50 -13.17 -0.11
C GLU A 288 16.09 -13.59 1.24
N ASP A 289 17.09 -12.82 1.70
CA ASP A 289 17.72 -13.03 3.00
C ASP A 289 16.81 -12.57 4.15
N PRO A 290 16.50 -13.44 5.14
CA PRO A 290 15.60 -13.09 6.24
C PRO A 290 16.08 -11.91 7.11
N ASP A 291 17.39 -11.77 7.32
CA ASP A 291 17.95 -10.71 8.14
C ASP A 291 17.85 -9.37 7.41
N HIS A 292 18.18 -9.35 6.11
CA HIS A 292 17.91 -8.21 5.25
C HIS A 292 16.41 -7.82 5.25
N ASP A 293 15.50 -8.79 5.06
CA ASP A 293 14.05 -8.51 5.02
C ASP A 293 13.52 -7.94 6.36
N ARG A 294 14.04 -8.45 7.48
CA ARG A 294 13.77 -7.92 8.83
C ARG A 294 14.35 -6.52 9.02
N GLY A 295 15.54 -6.25 8.50
CA GLY A 295 16.16 -4.92 8.52
C GLY A 295 15.32 -3.87 7.80
N ILE A 296 14.84 -4.18 6.61
CA ILE A 296 13.95 -3.29 5.86
C ILE A 296 12.63 -3.07 6.64
N ALA A 297 12.10 -4.10 7.30
CA ALA A 297 10.93 -3.97 8.16
C ALA A 297 11.21 -3.09 9.40
N ALA A 298 12.40 -3.19 10.00
CA ALA A 298 12.83 -2.36 11.13
C ALA A 298 12.90 -0.87 10.77
N LEU A 299 13.26 -0.55 9.52
CA LEU A 299 13.23 0.83 9.00
C LEU A 299 11.82 1.39 8.78
N GLY A 300 10.78 0.55 8.83
CA GLY A 300 9.39 0.96 8.74
C GLY A 300 8.63 0.49 7.51
N ARG A 301 9.20 -0.39 6.67
CA ARG A 301 8.46 -1.00 5.57
C ARG A 301 7.19 -1.67 6.09
N ARG A 302 6.07 -1.40 5.44
CA ARG A 302 4.77 -1.90 5.88
C ARG A 302 4.48 -3.27 5.29
N LYS A 303 3.66 -4.07 6.00
CA LYS A 303 3.27 -5.40 5.49
C LYS A 303 2.38 -5.30 4.26
N ALA A 304 1.37 -4.45 4.33
CA ALA A 304 0.37 -4.23 3.29
C ALA A 304 -0.10 -2.76 3.32
N PRO A 305 -0.65 -2.25 2.21
CA PRO A 305 -1.32 -0.96 2.18
C PRO A 305 -2.55 -0.94 3.09
N SER A 306 -2.94 0.26 3.48
CA SER A 306 -4.16 0.57 4.22
C SER A 306 -5.12 1.35 3.32
N ILE A 307 -6.36 1.48 3.75
CA ILE A 307 -7.40 2.31 3.10
C ILE A 307 -6.86 3.73 2.80
N GLU A 308 -6.09 4.31 3.71
CA GLU A 308 -5.54 5.66 3.53
C GLU A 308 -4.54 5.73 2.37
N ASP A 309 -3.73 4.69 2.15
CA ASP A 309 -2.76 4.66 1.05
C ASP A 309 -3.44 4.67 -0.32
N TYR A 310 -4.57 3.98 -0.44
CA TYR A 310 -5.37 3.99 -1.66
C TYR A 310 -5.98 5.38 -1.90
N ILE A 311 -6.50 6.02 -0.85
CA ILE A 311 -7.08 7.37 -0.93
C ILE A 311 -6.01 8.41 -1.29
N GLU A 312 -4.87 8.39 -0.61
CA GLU A 312 -3.74 9.29 -0.88
C GLU A 312 -3.25 9.12 -2.32
N PHE A 313 -3.09 7.89 -2.81
CA PHE A 313 -2.69 7.64 -4.20
C PHE A 313 -3.68 8.25 -5.21
N LEU A 314 -4.99 8.10 -4.98
CA LEU A 314 -6.01 8.65 -5.87
C LEU A 314 -6.02 10.19 -5.84
N GLN A 315 -5.79 10.80 -4.67
CA GLN A 315 -5.67 12.25 -4.52
C GLN A 315 -4.38 12.79 -5.16
N GLU A 316 -3.24 12.11 -4.98
CA GLU A 316 -1.98 12.43 -5.64
C GLU A 316 -2.11 12.37 -7.17
N SER A 317 -2.79 11.34 -7.68
CA SER A 317 -3.11 11.20 -9.10
C SER A 317 -4.00 12.35 -9.59
N GLN A 318 -5.06 12.69 -8.85
CA GLN A 318 -5.92 13.84 -9.19
C GLN A 318 -5.15 15.16 -9.18
N ASN A 319 -4.28 15.39 -8.20
CA ASN A 319 -3.47 16.61 -8.12
C ASN A 319 -2.46 16.73 -9.27
N THR A 320 -2.04 15.59 -9.84
CA THR A 320 -1.04 15.57 -10.93
C THR A 320 -1.69 15.82 -12.29
N HIS A 321 -2.84 15.20 -12.55
CA HIS A 321 -3.56 15.34 -13.83
C HIS A 321 -4.60 16.47 -13.83
N GLY A 322 -4.97 16.99 -12.65
CA GLY A 322 -6.03 17.99 -12.50
C GLY A 322 -7.36 17.49 -13.07
N ASN A 323 -7.90 18.26 -14.01
CA ASN A 323 -9.15 17.93 -14.71
C ASN A 323 -8.92 17.25 -16.07
N GLU A 324 -7.68 16.89 -16.42
CA GLU A 324 -7.39 16.26 -17.71
C GLU A 324 -7.80 14.77 -17.73
N PRO A 325 -8.20 14.23 -18.89
CA PRO A 325 -8.48 12.81 -19.02
C PRO A 325 -7.19 11.99 -18.92
N LEU A 326 -7.26 10.90 -18.16
CA LEU A 326 -6.19 9.91 -18.02
C LEU A 326 -6.05 9.07 -19.29
N CYS A 327 -4.84 8.59 -19.57
CA CYS A 327 -4.62 7.62 -20.64
C CYS A 327 -5.10 6.21 -20.22
N ASP A 328 -5.21 5.29 -21.17
CA ASP A 328 -5.78 3.95 -20.93
C ASP A 328 -5.01 3.11 -19.89
N SER A 329 -3.68 3.29 -19.77
CA SER A 329 -2.89 2.60 -18.75
C SER A 329 -3.16 3.14 -17.36
N GLU A 330 -3.25 4.47 -17.21
CA GLU A 330 -3.53 5.15 -15.94
C GLU A 330 -4.97 4.89 -15.49
N SER A 331 -5.93 4.93 -16.42
CA SER A 331 -7.34 4.61 -16.14
C SER A 331 -7.49 3.19 -15.60
N ARG A 332 -6.83 2.19 -16.23
CA ARG A 332 -6.82 0.80 -15.74
C ARG A 332 -6.19 0.66 -14.35
N GLN A 333 -5.11 1.39 -14.10
CA GLN A 333 -4.45 1.41 -12.81
C GLN A 333 -5.35 1.99 -11.72
N VAL A 334 -6.00 3.13 -11.99
CA VAL A 334 -6.96 3.76 -11.08
C VAL A 334 -8.12 2.82 -10.78
N LEU A 335 -8.68 2.16 -11.80
CA LEU A 335 -9.75 1.19 -11.62
C LEU A 335 -9.31 0.01 -10.73
N GLN A 336 -8.09 -0.50 -10.93
CA GLN A 336 -7.53 -1.55 -10.07
C GLN A 336 -7.36 -1.09 -8.61
N VAL A 337 -6.90 0.15 -8.39
CA VAL A 337 -6.82 0.77 -7.06
C VAL A 337 -8.20 0.89 -6.42
N LEU A 338 -9.20 1.35 -7.18
CA LEU A 338 -10.58 1.49 -6.73
C LEU A 338 -11.22 0.14 -6.38
N HIS A 339 -10.91 -0.92 -7.15
CA HIS A 339 -11.32 -2.30 -6.85
C HIS A 339 -10.78 -2.78 -5.50
N HIS A 340 -9.47 -2.60 -5.25
CA HIS A 340 -8.85 -2.98 -3.98
C HIS A 340 -9.43 -2.17 -2.81
N LEU A 341 -9.60 -0.86 -2.99
CA LEU A 341 -10.22 0.00 -1.98
C LEU A 341 -11.65 -0.45 -1.65
N GLY A 342 -12.48 -0.70 -2.66
CA GLY A 342 -13.86 -1.17 -2.46
C GLY A 342 -13.93 -2.50 -1.70
N THR A 343 -13.01 -3.42 -1.99
CA THR A 343 -12.89 -4.71 -1.30
C THR A 343 -12.49 -4.53 0.17
N ASP A 344 -11.47 -3.72 0.44
CA ASP A 344 -10.98 -3.45 1.80
C ASP A 344 -12.03 -2.74 2.67
N LEU A 345 -12.79 -1.81 2.11
CA LEU A 345 -13.86 -1.11 2.82
C LEU A 345 -14.97 -2.05 3.29
N ILE A 346 -15.39 -2.98 2.42
CA ILE A 346 -16.39 -3.99 2.79
C ILE A 346 -15.85 -4.94 3.85
N GLN A 347 -14.63 -5.47 3.65
CA GLN A 347 -14.04 -6.44 4.58
C GLN A 347 -13.81 -5.84 5.97
N GLN A 348 -13.42 -4.57 6.05
CA GLN A 348 -13.18 -3.88 7.32
C GLN A 348 -14.42 -3.17 7.89
N HIS A 349 -15.57 -3.27 7.22
CA HIS A 349 -16.81 -2.55 7.57
C HIS A 349 -16.61 -1.05 7.79
N ARG A 350 -15.80 -0.41 6.95
CA ARG A 350 -15.51 1.03 7.02
C ARG A 350 -16.22 1.78 5.90
N SER A 351 -16.55 3.04 6.17
CA SER A 351 -17.03 4.00 5.18
C SER A 351 -15.99 5.10 4.97
N VAL A 352 -15.99 5.69 3.77
CA VAL A 352 -15.14 6.83 3.40
C VAL A 352 -16.03 8.02 3.14
N ALA A 353 -15.62 9.20 3.62
CA ALA A 353 -16.30 10.44 3.30
C ALA A 353 -16.18 10.74 1.79
N LEU A 354 -17.31 11.00 1.13
CA LEU A 354 -17.39 11.20 -0.32
C LEU A 354 -16.51 12.34 -0.85
N ASN A 355 -16.22 13.35 -0.02
CA ASN A 355 -15.34 14.47 -0.37
C ASN A 355 -13.86 14.07 -0.42
N ARG A 356 -13.45 13.01 0.29
CA ARG A 356 -12.07 12.50 0.29
C ARG A 356 -11.84 11.46 -0.80
N LEU A 357 -12.89 10.76 -1.21
CA LEU A 357 -12.82 9.73 -2.23
C LEU A 357 -12.82 10.37 -3.62
N VAL A 358 -11.84 9.98 -4.43
CA VAL A 358 -11.75 10.32 -5.85
C VAL A 358 -12.12 9.08 -6.65
N VAL A 359 -12.90 9.26 -7.71
CA VAL A 359 -13.41 8.19 -8.58
C VAL A 359 -13.17 8.54 -10.05
N LEU A 360 -13.13 7.50 -10.89
CA LEU A 360 -12.97 7.66 -12.33
C LEU A 360 -14.34 7.91 -12.98
N SER A 361 -14.44 8.98 -13.76
CA SER A 361 -15.60 9.26 -14.61
C SER A 361 -15.55 8.51 -15.93
N ALA A 362 -16.69 8.39 -16.62
CA ALA A 362 -16.80 7.83 -17.96
C ALA A 362 -15.99 8.62 -19.02
N ALA A 363 -15.63 9.87 -18.73
CA ALA A 363 -14.76 10.70 -19.57
C ALA A 363 -13.26 10.52 -19.25
N ASN A 364 -12.90 9.46 -18.51
CA ASN A 364 -11.54 9.16 -18.02
C ASN A 364 -10.93 10.25 -17.12
N ARG A 365 -11.75 11.11 -16.50
CA ARG A 365 -11.28 12.15 -15.56
C ARG A 365 -11.46 11.72 -14.12
N LEU A 366 -10.53 12.13 -13.25
CA LEU A 366 -10.60 11.93 -11.81
C LEU A 366 -11.46 13.00 -11.13
N VAL A 367 -12.57 12.60 -10.54
CA VAL A 367 -13.55 13.50 -9.91
C VAL A 367 -13.82 13.11 -8.46
N SER A 368 -14.25 14.06 -7.64
CA SER A 368 -14.71 13.73 -6.28
C SER A 368 -15.95 12.82 -6.33
N ALA A 369 -16.00 11.80 -5.49
CA ALA A 369 -17.15 10.91 -5.36
C ALA A 369 -18.43 11.64 -4.93
N ALA A 370 -18.31 12.81 -4.30
CA ALA A 370 -19.45 13.66 -3.97
C ALA A 370 -20.15 14.25 -5.22
N ALA A 371 -19.39 14.43 -6.31
CA ALA A 371 -19.84 14.98 -7.59
C ALA A 371 -20.13 13.92 -8.66
N GLY A 372 -19.70 12.67 -8.43
CA GLY A 372 -19.93 11.55 -9.34
C GLY A 372 -21.30 10.87 -9.15
N TYR A 373 -21.89 10.41 -10.26
CA TYR A 373 -23.15 9.68 -10.28
C TYR A 373 -23.03 8.32 -10.97
N ILE A 374 -23.62 7.29 -10.39
CA ILE A 374 -23.75 5.97 -11.01
C ILE A 374 -24.72 6.10 -12.19
N ALA A 375 -24.30 5.62 -13.37
CA ALA A 375 -25.12 5.55 -14.56
C ALA A 375 -26.16 4.40 -14.48
N ASP A 376 -27.11 4.50 -13.53
CA ASP A 376 -28.17 3.51 -13.33
C ASP A 376 -29.43 3.77 -14.17
N ALA A 377 -29.45 4.88 -14.91
CA ALA A 377 -30.54 5.32 -15.75
C ALA A 377 -30.05 5.62 -17.18
N PRO A 378 -29.76 4.59 -18.00
CA PRO A 378 -29.16 4.76 -19.33
C PRO A 378 -30.01 5.60 -20.29
N TRP A 379 -31.33 5.67 -20.06
CA TRP A 379 -32.24 6.52 -20.85
C TRP A 379 -32.00 8.03 -20.69
N TYR A 380 -31.24 8.45 -19.67
CA TYR A 380 -30.83 9.84 -19.49
C TYR A 380 -29.43 10.16 -20.05
N GLU A 381 -28.58 9.17 -20.32
CA GLU A 381 -27.17 9.38 -20.70
C GLU A 381 -27.02 10.26 -21.96
N SER A 382 -27.90 10.07 -22.95
CA SER A 382 -27.88 10.85 -24.19
C SER A 382 -28.33 12.30 -24.04
N ARG A 383 -28.87 12.67 -22.87
CA ARG A 383 -29.49 13.98 -22.60
C ARG A 383 -28.57 14.92 -21.82
N PHE A 384 -27.47 14.41 -21.28
CA PHE A 384 -26.55 15.16 -20.44
C PHE A 384 -25.24 15.43 -21.16
N SER A 385 -24.67 16.61 -20.91
CA SER A 385 -23.29 16.89 -21.29
C SER A 385 -22.34 16.37 -20.20
N SER A 386 -21.31 15.62 -20.60
CA SER A 386 -20.30 15.04 -19.70
C SER A 386 -19.52 16.08 -18.88
N GLU A 387 -19.57 17.35 -19.27
CA GLU A 387 -18.97 18.48 -18.56
C GLU A 387 -19.79 18.93 -17.35
N GLN A 388 -21.11 18.73 -17.36
CA GLN A 388 -22.01 19.16 -16.28
C GLN A 388 -22.35 18.02 -15.31
N VAL A 389 -22.39 16.78 -15.80
CA VAL A 389 -22.70 15.59 -15.00
C VAL A 389 -21.57 14.57 -15.16
N HIS A 390 -20.89 14.29 -14.05
CA HIS A 390 -19.84 13.28 -14.03
C HIS A 390 -20.42 11.90 -13.76
N LEU A 391 -20.70 11.17 -14.84
CA LEU A 391 -21.05 9.75 -14.74
C LEU A 391 -19.81 8.94 -14.39
N LEU A 392 -19.95 7.97 -13.49
CA LEU A 392 -18.87 7.06 -13.13
C LEU A 392 -18.52 6.15 -14.30
N HIS A 393 -17.25 5.73 -14.36
CA HIS A 393 -16.77 4.79 -15.36
C HIS A 393 -17.55 3.46 -15.28
N SER A 394 -17.82 2.83 -16.42
CA SER A 394 -18.65 1.60 -16.52
C SER A 394 -18.06 0.41 -15.75
N GLU A 395 -16.73 0.34 -15.63
CA GLU A 395 -16.01 -0.67 -14.85
C GLU A 395 -15.95 -0.37 -13.34
N THR A 396 -16.64 0.67 -12.85
CA THR A 396 -16.70 0.95 -11.42
C THR A 396 -17.44 -0.16 -10.69
N GLU A 397 -16.78 -0.79 -9.73
CA GLU A 397 -17.33 -1.97 -9.10
C GLU A 397 -18.43 -1.73 -8.06
N TYR A 398 -19.31 -2.72 -7.94
CA TYR A 398 -20.39 -2.74 -6.96
C TYR A 398 -19.90 -2.62 -5.52
N ASN A 399 -18.74 -3.21 -5.18
CA ASN A 399 -18.21 -3.17 -3.83
C ASN A 399 -17.92 -1.73 -3.38
N LEU A 400 -17.28 -0.94 -4.25
CA LEU A 400 -17.03 0.47 -4.01
C LEU A 400 -18.34 1.27 -3.94
N ILE A 401 -19.24 1.04 -4.91
CA ILE A 401 -20.56 1.69 -4.96
C ILE A 401 -21.32 1.52 -3.65
N LYS A 402 -21.36 0.29 -3.12
CA LYS A 402 -22.05 -0.06 -1.88
C LYS A 402 -21.35 0.52 -0.65
N ALA A 403 -20.02 0.39 -0.55
CA ALA A 403 -19.28 0.80 0.64
C ALA A 403 -19.18 2.33 0.79
N ALA A 404 -19.04 3.05 -0.33
CA ALA A 404 -19.00 4.51 -0.34
C ALA A 404 -20.39 5.16 -0.41
N ASN A 405 -21.45 4.37 -0.62
CA ASN A 405 -22.82 4.86 -0.83
C ASN A 405 -22.90 5.92 -1.94
N LEU A 406 -22.37 5.59 -3.11
CA LEU A 406 -22.30 6.50 -4.25
C LEU A 406 -23.71 6.85 -4.77
N LYS A 407 -23.89 8.09 -5.23
CA LYS A 407 -25.18 8.62 -5.67
C LYS A 407 -25.64 7.96 -6.96
N ARG A 408 -26.94 7.64 -7.04
CA ARG A 408 -27.58 7.12 -8.24
C ARG A 408 -28.14 8.26 -9.09
N LEU A 409 -27.91 8.21 -10.40
CA LEU A 409 -28.43 9.22 -11.33
C LEU A 409 -29.96 9.29 -11.27
N SER A 410 -30.64 8.13 -11.25
CA SER A 410 -32.10 8.04 -11.24
C SER A 410 -32.79 8.76 -10.07
N GLN A 411 -32.07 8.96 -8.95
CA GLN A 411 -32.62 9.56 -7.73
C GLN A 411 -32.41 11.07 -7.63
N HIS A 412 -31.55 11.63 -8.49
CA HIS A 412 -31.10 13.03 -8.39
C HIS A 412 -31.50 13.89 -9.58
N VAL A 413 -32.11 13.31 -10.61
CA VAL A 413 -32.65 14.02 -11.77
C VAL A 413 -34.09 14.46 -11.48
N ILE A 414 -34.38 15.74 -11.67
CA ILE A 414 -35.69 16.34 -11.58
C ILE A 414 -36.10 16.80 -12.98
N GLU A 415 -37.20 16.26 -13.50
CA GLU A 415 -37.76 16.69 -14.77
C GLU A 415 -38.68 17.89 -14.54
N LYS A 416 -38.55 18.94 -15.35
CA LYS A 416 -39.46 20.07 -15.39
C LYS A 416 -39.95 20.30 -16.81
N LEU A 417 -41.24 20.49 -16.97
CA LEU A 417 -41.85 20.75 -18.27
C LEU A 417 -41.44 22.14 -18.79
N ILE A 418 -41.01 22.22 -20.06
CA ILE A 418 -40.68 23.50 -20.71
C ILE A 418 -41.95 24.24 -21.10
N ASP A 419 -42.76 23.57 -21.91
CA ASP A 419 -44.00 24.11 -22.47
C ASP A 419 -45.12 23.09 -22.34
N ARG A 420 -46.37 23.57 -22.32
CA ARG A 420 -47.55 22.70 -22.30
C ARG A 420 -47.59 21.85 -23.57
N PRO A 421 -47.55 20.51 -23.46
CA PRO A 421 -47.54 19.61 -24.61
C PRO A 421 -48.76 19.78 -25.52
N THR A 422 -48.55 19.63 -26.82
CA THR A 422 -49.63 19.61 -27.80
C THR A 422 -50.37 18.26 -27.77
N PRO A 423 -51.71 18.26 -27.70
CA PRO A 423 -52.49 17.03 -27.76
C PRO A 423 -52.21 16.22 -29.03
N SER A 424 -52.23 14.89 -28.91
CA SER A 424 -52.07 13.99 -30.04
C SER A 424 -53.31 14.03 -30.95
N GLU A 425 -53.11 14.02 -32.26
CA GLU A 425 -54.19 13.87 -33.24
C GLU A 425 -54.63 12.40 -33.42
N ASN A 426 -53.95 11.47 -32.75
CA ASN A 426 -54.26 10.05 -32.84
C ASN A 426 -55.49 9.71 -31.97
N ALA A 427 -56.60 9.41 -32.64
CA ALA A 427 -57.86 9.04 -32.00
C ALA A 427 -57.74 7.78 -31.13
N VAL A 428 -56.91 6.79 -31.51
CA VAL A 428 -56.75 5.54 -30.76
C VAL A 428 -56.08 5.80 -29.41
N LEU A 429 -55.03 6.64 -29.39
CA LEU A 429 -54.32 7.02 -28.17
C LEU A 429 -55.18 7.86 -27.24
N SER A 430 -55.99 8.75 -27.81
CA SER A 430 -56.93 9.58 -27.05
C SER A 430 -57.99 8.72 -26.37
N GLN A 431 -58.61 7.77 -27.11
CA GLN A 431 -59.57 6.81 -26.54
C GLN A 431 -58.96 5.93 -25.45
N LEU A 432 -57.69 5.52 -25.61
CA LEU A 432 -56.99 4.74 -24.59
C LEU A 432 -56.76 5.55 -23.31
N CYS A 433 -56.36 6.82 -23.44
CA CYS A 433 -56.19 7.72 -22.30
C CYS A 433 -57.52 8.04 -21.61
N GLU A 434 -58.60 8.23 -22.37
CA GLU A 434 -59.96 8.38 -21.84
C GLU A 434 -60.38 7.14 -21.03
N LYS A 435 -60.16 5.93 -21.58
CA LYS A 435 -60.43 4.68 -20.87
C LYS A 435 -59.65 4.60 -19.55
N TRP A 436 -58.37 4.96 -19.55
CA TRP A 436 -57.57 4.96 -18.32
C TRP A 436 -58.03 6.02 -17.33
N GLN A 437 -58.41 7.20 -17.81
CA GLN A 437 -58.97 8.25 -16.97
C GLN A 437 -60.27 7.77 -16.29
N ASP A 438 -61.17 7.12 -17.03
CA ASP A 438 -62.40 6.53 -16.47
C ASP A 438 -62.10 5.43 -15.45
N THR A 439 -61.11 4.56 -15.72
CA THR A 439 -60.66 3.54 -14.77
C THR A 439 -60.11 4.19 -13.50
N ILE A 440 -59.21 5.16 -13.60
CA ILE A 440 -58.57 5.82 -12.45
C ILE A 440 -59.58 6.52 -11.55
N ARG A 441 -60.62 7.12 -12.14
CA ARG A 441 -61.70 7.82 -11.43
C ARG A 441 -62.71 6.88 -10.78
N SER A 442 -62.69 5.59 -11.11
CA SER A 442 -63.61 4.61 -10.56
C SER A 442 -63.33 4.32 -9.07
N LEU A 443 -64.39 4.02 -8.32
CA LEU A 443 -64.27 3.64 -6.91
C LEU A 443 -63.55 2.29 -6.76
N GLU A 444 -63.74 1.40 -7.73
CA GLU A 444 -63.13 0.07 -7.78
C GLU A 444 -61.61 0.15 -7.92
N PHE A 445 -61.11 1.06 -8.78
CA PHE A 445 -59.68 1.32 -8.90
C PHE A 445 -59.10 1.93 -7.62
N ARG A 446 -59.79 2.92 -7.03
CA ARG A 446 -59.37 3.53 -5.76
C ARG A 446 -59.27 2.48 -4.65
N ALA A 447 -60.28 1.63 -4.50
CA ALA A 447 -60.27 0.53 -3.54
C ALA A 447 -59.14 -0.48 -3.82
N GLY A 448 -58.89 -0.80 -5.09
CA GLY A 448 -57.79 -1.65 -5.52
C GLY A 448 -56.41 -1.06 -5.18
N LEU A 449 -56.21 0.23 -5.41
CA LEU A 449 -54.96 0.92 -5.08
C LEU A 449 -54.74 0.99 -3.56
N ILE A 450 -55.78 1.28 -2.77
CA ILE A 450 -55.70 1.23 -1.29
C ILE A 450 -55.28 -0.17 -0.83
N ARG A 451 -55.85 -1.22 -1.42
CA ARG A 451 -55.50 -2.61 -1.10
C ARG A 451 -54.03 -2.92 -1.42
N LEU A 452 -53.50 -2.42 -2.54
CA LEU A 452 -52.08 -2.53 -2.88
C LEU A 452 -51.18 -1.81 -1.87
N ILE A 453 -51.51 -0.57 -1.52
CA ILE A 453 -50.72 0.22 -0.57
C ILE A 453 -50.74 -0.45 0.81
N ARG A 454 -51.90 -0.90 1.30
CA ARG A 454 -52.04 -1.59 2.59
C ARG A 454 -51.25 -2.88 2.66
N HIS A 455 -51.29 -3.68 1.58
CA HIS A 455 -50.54 -4.92 1.51
C HIS A 455 -49.04 -4.69 1.69
N ARG A 456 -48.52 -3.53 1.23
CA ARG A 456 -47.10 -3.18 1.36
C ARG A 456 -46.76 -2.47 2.66
N HIS A 457 -47.56 -1.50 3.07
CA HIS A 457 -47.21 -0.51 4.12
C HIS A 457 -47.96 -0.70 5.44
N GLY A 458 -48.84 -1.70 5.57
CA GLY A 458 -49.63 -1.95 6.78
C GLY A 458 -50.93 -1.14 6.83
N PHE A 459 -51.59 -1.04 8.00
CA PHE A 459 -52.93 -0.43 8.14
C PHE A 459 -52.95 0.94 8.81
N ASP A 460 -51.84 1.36 9.39
CA ASP A 460 -51.80 2.46 10.36
C ASP A 460 -51.80 3.86 9.72
N GLN A 461 -51.96 3.95 8.38
CA GLN A 461 -51.90 5.20 7.63
C GLN A 461 -53.23 5.52 6.95
N CYS A 462 -53.67 6.78 7.03
CA CYS A 462 -54.69 7.32 6.16
C CYS A 462 -54.12 7.51 4.75
N TYR A 463 -54.81 6.99 3.73
CA TYR A 463 -54.39 7.09 2.33
C TYR A 463 -55.16 8.22 1.63
N GLU A 464 -54.49 9.35 1.42
CA GLU A 464 -55.06 10.50 0.74
C GLU A 464 -55.03 10.31 -0.79
N LEU A 465 -56.05 9.65 -1.32
CA LEU A 465 -56.23 9.42 -2.76
C LEU A 465 -57.31 10.31 -3.40
N ASN A 466 -57.65 11.43 -2.74
CA ASN A 466 -58.69 12.36 -3.20
C ASN A 466 -58.33 13.10 -4.50
N TRP A 467 -57.07 12.99 -4.94
CA TRP A 467 -56.58 13.55 -6.20
C TRP A 467 -56.87 12.66 -7.42
N LEU A 468 -57.19 11.37 -7.25
CA LEU A 468 -57.47 10.46 -8.37
C LEU A 468 -58.69 10.91 -9.22
N PRO A 469 -59.83 11.33 -8.63
CA PRO A 469 -60.97 11.83 -9.38
C PRO A 469 -60.65 13.06 -10.25
N GLU A 470 -59.72 13.89 -9.78
CA GLU A 470 -59.34 15.16 -10.40
C GLU A 470 -58.19 15.00 -11.41
N LEU A 471 -57.59 13.80 -11.48
CA LEU A 471 -56.51 13.50 -12.40
C LEU A 471 -57.06 13.41 -13.83
N SER A 472 -56.32 13.98 -14.79
CA SER A 472 -56.57 13.79 -16.21
C SER A 472 -55.40 13.11 -16.89
N VAL A 473 -55.69 12.28 -17.90
CA VAL A 473 -54.67 11.56 -18.67
C VAL A 473 -54.80 11.98 -20.13
N VAL A 474 -53.75 12.55 -20.71
CA VAL A 474 -53.79 13.15 -22.05
C VAL A 474 -52.67 12.59 -22.92
N ALA A 475 -53.05 12.08 -24.10
CA ALA A 475 -52.10 11.70 -25.13
C ALA A 475 -51.55 12.95 -25.84
N VAL A 476 -50.23 13.03 -26.01
CA VAL A 476 -49.56 14.20 -26.58
C VAL A 476 -48.57 13.81 -27.68
N GLN A 477 -48.20 14.78 -28.53
CA GLN A 477 -47.27 14.54 -29.65
C GLN A 477 -45.83 14.38 -29.16
N SER A 478 -45.37 15.33 -28.35
CA SER A 478 -44.06 15.34 -27.69
C SER A 478 -44.17 15.96 -26.30
N ILE A 479 -43.27 15.57 -25.40
CA ILE A 479 -43.14 16.16 -24.06
C ILE A 479 -41.72 16.68 -23.97
N HIS A 480 -41.52 18.00 -23.98
CA HIS A 480 -40.21 18.60 -23.83
C HIS A 480 -39.98 18.96 -22.36
N ALA A 481 -38.92 18.40 -21.79
CA ALA A 481 -38.55 18.59 -20.41
C ALA A 481 -37.10 19.08 -20.27
N GLU A 482 -36.90 19.97 -19.32
CA GLU A 482 -35.62 20.30 -18.75
C GLU A 482 -35.28 19.31 -17.64
N PHE A 483 -34.03 18.88 -17.61
CA PHE A 483 -33.51 18.01 -16.57
C PHE A 483 -32.66 18.84 -15.62
N TRP A 484 -33.06 18.87 -14.37
CA TRP A 484 -32.41 19.63 -13.31
C TRP A 484 -31.77 18.68 -12.31
N MET A 485 -30.57 19.00 -11.83
CA MET A 485 -29.91 18.28 -10.75
C MET A 485 -29.49 19.26 -9.66
N SER A 486 -29.44 18.79 -8.42
CA SER A 486 -28.89 19.60 -7.33
C SER A 486 -27.37 19.54 -7.37
N ASP A 487 -26.73 20.70 -7.49
CA ASP A 487 -25.28 20.85 -7.38
C ASP A 487 -24.83 20.38 -5.99
N PRO A 488 -23.95 19.36 -5.90
CA PRO A 488 -23.42 18.92 -4.63
C PRO A 488 -22.57 19.97 -3.90
N ILE A 489 -22.03 20.97 -4.59
CA ILE A 489 -21.15 22.01 -4.02
C ILE A 489 -21.96 23.24 -3.61
N GLU A 490 -22.77 23.80 -4.51
CA GLU A 490 -23.52 25.04 -4.24
C GLU A 490 -24.94 24.84 -3.69
N GLN A 491 -25.43 23.59 -3.61
CA GLN A 491 -26.82 23.27 -3.26
C GLN A 491 -27.87 24.01 -4.12
N ARG A 492 -27.48 24.37 -5.35
CA ARG A 492 -28.36 25.01 -6.34
C ARG A 492 -28.85 23.99 -7.36
N GLN A 493 -30.04 24.21 -7.91
CA GLN A 493 -30.46 23.41 -9.06
C GLN A 493 -29.75 23.92 -10.32
N ILE A 494 -29.08 23.01 -11.02
CA ILE A 494 -28.42 23.27 -12.30
C ILE A 494 -29.21 22.55 -13.39
N LEU A 495 -29.44 23.25 -14.50
CA LEU A 495 -29.96 22.66 -15.73
C LEU A 495 -28.85 21.82 -16.37
N VAL A 496 -29.05 20.50 -16.42
CA VAL A 496 -28.06 19.54 -16.93
C VAL A 496 -28.35 19.04 -18.34
N GLY A 497 -29.54 19.34 -18.86
CA GLY A 497 -29.94 18.91 -20.20
C GLY A 497 -31.39 19.27 -20.54
N VAL A 498 -31.71 19.12 -21.82
CA VAL A 498 -33.06 19.28 -22.38
C VAL A 498 -33.34 18.10 -23.30
N GLY A 499 -34.55 17.57 -23.28
CA GLY A 499 -34.90 16.41 -24.10
C GLY A 499 -36.38 16.06 -24.05
N GLU A 500 -36.72 14.94 -24.67
CA GLU A 500 -38.09 14.45 -24.72
C GLU A 500 -38.36 13.38 -23.66
N SER A 501 -39.46 13.49 -22.93
CA SER A 501 -39.90 12.47 -21.96
C SER A 501 -41.03 11.61 -22.52
N GLU A 502 -41.13 10.36 -22.06
CA GLU A 502 -42.20 9.44 -22.46
C GLU A 502 -43.52 9.72 -21.74
N TYR A 503 -43.43 10.23 -20.51
CA TYR A 503 -44.56 10.69 -19.73
C TYR A 503 -44.11 11.81 -18.80
N TYR A 504 -45.07 12.62 -18.34
CA TYR A 504 -44.83 13.65 -17.33
C TYR A 504 -46.07 13.82 -16.46
N LEU A 505 -45.88 13.84 -15.13
CA LEU A 505 -46.92 14.17 -14.17
C LEU A 505 -46.82 15.64 -13.80
N ASP A 506 -47.75 16.44 -14.33
CA ASP A 506 -47.97 17.80 -13.84
C ASP A 506 -48.82 17.75 -12.58
N SER A 507 -48.16 17.89 -11.42
CA SER A 507 -48.81 17.82 -10.13
C SER A 507 -49.74 19.01 -9.87
N ASP A 508 -49.39 20.19 -10.39
CA ASP A 508 -50.12 21.44 -10.21
C ASP A 508 -51.39 21.46 -11.08
N ALA A 509 -51.25 21.10 -12.36
CA ALA A 509 -52.38 21.00 -13.28
C ALA A 509 -53.18 19.69 -13.11
N ARG A 510 -52.66 18.72 -12.33
CA ARG A 510 -53.22 17.38 -12.13
C ARG A 510 -53.42 16.62 -13.45
N VAL A 511 -52.45 16.75 -14.35
CA VAL A 511 -52.47 16.11 -15.67
C VAL A 511 -51.29 15.15 -15.81
N ILE A 512 -51.54 13.96 -16.33
CA ILE A 512 -50.50 13.04 -16.80
C ILE A 512 -50.46 13.16 -18.32
N TYR A 513 -49.37 13.73 -18.84
CA TYR A 513 -49.08 13.73 -20.26
C TYR A 513 -48.39 12.44 -20.66
N MET A 514 -48.82 11.80 -21.74
CA MET A 514 -48.22 10.57 -22.24
C MET A 514 -47.92 10.62 -23.73
N ARG A 515 -46.68 10.26 -24.09
CA ARG A 515 -46.24 10.16 -25.47
C ARG A 515 -46.70 8.84 -26.09
N GLY A 516 -47.24 8.93 -27.29
CA GLY A 516 -47.91 7.83 -27.99
C GLY A 516 -47.04 6.83 -28.76
N GLN A 517 -45.72 6.82 -28.59
CA GLN A 517 -44.83 6.06 -29.50
C GLN A 517 -44.83 4.54 -29.25
N ALA A 518 -45.17 4.09 -28.04
CA ALA A 518 -45.21 2.67 -27.69
C ALA A 518 -46.45 2.36 -26.83
N THR A 519 -47.58 2.06 -27.48
CA THR A 519 -48.88 1.77 -26.82
C THR A 519 -48.79 0.72 -25.73
N ASP A 520 -47.95 -0.30 -25.94
CA ASP A 520 -47.81 -1.44 -25.04
C ASP A 520 -47.13 -1.05 -23.71
N LEU A 521 -46.31 0.01 -23.71
CA LEU A 521 -45.58 0.50 -22.53
C LEU A 521 -46.30 1.64 -21.80
N MET A 522 -47.29 2.28 -22.43
CA MET A 522 -47.99 3.43 -21.86
C MET A 522 -48.67 3.11 -20.51
N SER A 523 -49.21 1.90 -20.33
CA SER A 523 -49.77 1.50 -19.04
C SER A 523 -48.71 1.39 -17.92
N ASN A 524 -47.47 1.03 -18.26
CA ASN A 524 -46.35 1.06 -17.32
C ASN A 524 -45.97 2.49 -16.95
N PHE A 525 -45.97 3.41 -17.92
CA PHE A 525 -45.69 4.83 -17.66
C PHE A 525 -46.77 5.47 -16.79
N LEU A 526 -48.04 5.16 -17.05
CA LEU A 526 -49.15 5.61 -16.22
C LEU A 526 -49.06 5.08 -14.77
N ALA A 527 -48.77 3.78 -14.62
CA ALA A 527 -48.54 3.18 -13.29
C ALA A 527 -47.39 3.87 -12.55
N ARG A 528 -46.28 4.17 -13.24
CA ARG A 528 -45.14 4.90 -12.67
C ARG A 528 -45.52 6.32 -12.24
N ALA A 529 -46.25 7.06 -13.06
CA ALA A 529 -46.71 8.42 -12.73
C ALA A 529 -47.63 8.42 -11.50
N ILE A 530 -48.58 7.47 -11.43
CA ILE A 530 -49.45 7.29 -10.26
C ILE A 530 -48.62 6.96 -9.03
N ASN A 531 -47.68 6.01 -9.15
CA ASN A 531 -46.83 5.60 -8.04
C ASN A 531 -45.95 6.75 -7.53
N GLN A 532 -45.37 7.56 -8.42
CA GLN A 532 -44.58 8.73 -8.05
C GLN A 532 -45.37 9.68 -7.14
N ARG A 533 -46.66 9.90 -7.43
CA ARG A 533 -47.54 10.77 -6.63
C ARG A 533 -47.89 10.21 -5.26
N LEU A 534 -47.72 8.91 -5.02
CA LEU A 534 -47.90 8.30 -3.70
C LEU A 534 -46.79 8.69 -2.70
N GLY A 535 -45.67 9.25 -3.16
CA GLY A 535 -44.58 9.72 -2.29
C GLY A 535 -44.07 8.63 -1.36
N ALA A 536 -44.21 8.82 -0.04
CA ALA A 536 -43.79 7.85 0.98
C ALA A 536 -44.51 6.48 0.88
N GLN A 537 -45.63 6.40 0.16
CA GLN A 537 -46.47 5.21 0.01
C GLN A 537 -46.25 4.49 -1.33
N GLN A 538 -45.12 4.73 -2.00
CA GLN A 538 -44.76 4.07 -3.25
C GLN A 538 -44.74 2.54 -3.12
N LEU A 539 -45.20 1.87 -4.17
CA LEU A 539 -45.16 0.42 -4.36
C LEU A 539 -43.82 0.02 -4.99
N GLU A 540 -43.23 -1.09 -4.52
CA GLU A 540 -42.02 -1.68 -5.13
C GLU A 540 -42.33 -2.47 -6.39
N ASP A 541 -43.42 -3.24 -6.38
CA ASP A 541 -43.90 -4.00 -7.52
C ASP A 541 -45.09 -3.28 -8.16
N LEU A 542 -44.91 -2.85 -9.41
CA LEU A 542 -45.92 -2.16 -10.20
C LEU A 542 -46.75 -3.12 -11.05
N ALA A 543 -46.39 -4.40 -11.17
CA ALA A 543 -47.10 -5.34 -12.03
C ALA A 543 -48.60 -5.44 -11.67
N PRO A 544 -49.00 -5.53 -10.39
CA PRO A 544 -50.43 -5.51 -10.03
C PRO A 544 -51.12 -4.21 -10.43
N LEU A 545 -50.44 -3.06 -10.28
CA LEU A 545 -50.98 -1.74 -10.63
C LEU A 545 -51.21 -1.61 -12.14
N VAL A 546 -50.25 -2.07 -12.95
CA VAL A 546 -50.35 -2.07 -14.41
C VAL A 546 -51.52 -2.94 -14.89
N VAL A 547 -51.74 -4.10 -14.25
CA VAL A 547 -52.81 -5.00 -14.65
C VAL A 547 -54.18 -4.43 -14.30
N ILE A 548 -54.35 -3.84 -13.10
CA ILE A 548 -55.64 -3.23 -12.74
C ILE A 548 -55.97 -1.99 -13.58
N LEU A 549 -54.98 -1.26 -14.09
CA LEU A 549 -55.20 -0.14 -15.04
C LEU A 549 -55.81 -0.61 -16.37
N ASN A 550 -55.46 -1.82 -16.81
CA ASN A 550 -55.93 -2.38 -18.09
C ASN A 550 -57.15 -3.31 -17.94
N THR A 551 -57.51 -3.66 -16.71
CA THR A 551 -58.63 -4.54 -16.39
C THR A 551 -59.95 -3.74 -16.31
N PRO A 552 -61.08 -4.27 -16.79
CA PRO A 552 -62.38 -3.64 -16.56
C PRO A 552 -62.66 -3.47 -15.06
N ARG A 553 -63.17 -2.30 -14.66
CA ARG A 553 -63.36 -1.89 -13.24
C ARG A 553 -64.00 -2.96 -12.32
N GLN A 554 -64.95 -3.73 -12.85
CA GLN A 554 -65.65 -4.77 -12.08
C GLN A 554 -64.77 -5.98 -11.68
N TYR A 555 -63.63 -6.20 -12.36
CA TYR A 555 -62.74 -7.33 -12.08
C TYR A 555 -61.47 -6.92 -11.33
N THR A 556 -61.30 -5.64 -10.98
CA THR A 556 -60.11 -5.12 -10.28
C THR A 556 -59.80 -5.92 -9.03
N GLN A 557 -60.81 -6.23 -8.21
CA GLN A 557 -60.61 -6.96 -6.97
C GLN A 557 -60.22 -8.43 -7.20
N ASP A 558 -60.74 -9.07 -8.24
CA ASP A 558 -60.48 -10.48 -8.55
C ASP A 558 -59.06 -10.68 -9.09
N VAL A 559 -58.61 -9.76 -9.95
CA VAL A 559 -57.23 -9.69 -10.41
C VAL A 559 -56.26 -9.56 -9.23
N LEU A 560 -56.51 -8.64 -8.30
CA LEU A 560 -55.67 -8.49 -7.12
C LEU A 560 -55.62 -9.76 -6.25
N THR A 561 -56.70 -10.55 -6.22
CA THR A 561 -56.71 -11.86 -5.54
C THR A 561 -55.85 -12.88 -6.28
N GLN A 562 -55.82 -12.88 -7.61
CA GLN A 562 -54.93 -13.73 -8.40
C GLN A 562 -53.45 -13.38 -8.15
N PHE A 563 -53.14 -12.09 -7.94
CA PHE A 563 -51.82 -11.62 -7.50
C PHE A 563 -51.50 -11.94 -6.03
N ARG A 564 -52.36 -12.68 -5.32
CA ARG A 564 -52.21 -13.01 -3.89
C ARG A 564 -52.08 -11.79 -2.98
N ILE A 565 -52.59 -10.64 -3.41
CA ILE A 565 -52.69 -9.45 -2.57
C ILE A 565 -53.77 -9.72 -1.52
N SER A 566 -53.49 -9.50 -0.24
CA SER A 566 -54.43 -9.82 0.84
C SER A 566 -55.74 -9.02 0.72
N ARG A 567 -56.90 -9.68 0.89
CA ARG A 567 -58.18 -9.03 1.23
C ARG A 567 -58.34 -9.06 2.74
N TYR A 568 -58.89 -8.02 3.33
CA TYR A 568 -59.14 -7.96 4.77
C TYR A 568 -60.61 -7.66 5.01
N GLU A 569 -61.28 -8.51 5.80
CA GLU A 569 -62.74 -8.69 5.83
C GLU A 569 -63.55 -7.58 6.54
N ASN A 570 -62.94 -6.46 6.92
CA ASN A 570 -63.66 -5.29 7.46
C ASN A 570 -63.90 -4.22 6.38
N GLU A 571 -64.42 -4.63 5.22
CA GLU A 571 -64.93 -3.73 4.17
C GLU A 571 -66.40 -3.36 4.44
N VAL A 572 -66.66 -2.63 5.53
CA VAL A 572 -67.84 -1.77 5.55
C VAL A 572 -67.42 -0.44 4.94
N MET A 573 -68.12 -0.04 3.88
CA MET A 573 -67.97 1.27 3.25
C MET A 573 -68.20 2.38 4.27
N ASP A 574 -67.14 2.89 4.88
CA ASP A 574 -67.14 4.20 5.50
C ASP A 574 -66.61 5.21 4.47
N VAL A 575 -67.43 5.41 3.43
CA VAL A 575 -67.30 6.57 2.55
C VAL A 575 -68.04 7.68 3.26
N ASN A 576 -67.32 8.59 3.93
CA ASN A 576 -67.91 9.84 4.41
C ASN A 576 -68.42 10.64 3.19
N PHE A 577 -69.73 10.61 2.98
CA PHE A 577 -70.42 11.45 2.01
C PHE A 577 -70.59 12.85 2.60
N PRO A 578 -70.29 13.94 1.87
CA PRO A 578 -70.77 15.25 2.26
C PRO A 578 -72.27 15.33 1.94
N GLU A 579 -73.11 15.25 2.96
CA GLU A 579 -74.52 15.67 2.88
C GLU A 579 -74.57 17.16 2.49
N ASN A 580 -75.15 17.45 1.33
CA ASN A 580 -75.89 18.68 1.06
C ASN A 580 -76.63 18.54 -0.27
N ALA A 581 -77.86 18.04 -0.20
CA ALA A 581 -78.92 18.42 -1.12
C ALA A 581 -80.24 18.21 -0.38
N GLU A 582 -80.79 19.30 0.14
CA GLU A 582 -82.16 19.37 0.61
C GLU A 582 -83.09 18.91 -0.52
N THR A 583 -83.89 17.89 -0.26
CA THR A 583 -85.14 17.68 -0.99
C THR A 583 -86.26 17.47 -0.01
N ASP A 584 -87.18 18.40 -0.12
CA ASP A 584 -88.42 18.66 0.60
C ASP A 584 -89.30 17.40 0.74
N SER A 585 -89.76 17.15 1.96
CA SER A 585 -90.72 16.12 2.29
C SER A 585 -92.14 16.69 2.24
N SER A 586 -92.98 16.23 1.33
CA SER A 586 -94.43 16.07 1.57
C SER A 586 -95.12 15.36 0.41
N PHE A 587 -96.21 14.65 0.73
CA PHE A 587 -97.12 13.88 -0.14
C PHE A 587 -96.58 12.50 -0.55
N GLU A 588 -97.19 11.36 -0.26
CA GLU A 588 -98.52 11.01 0.27
C GLU A 588 -98.45 9.52 0.68
N GLU A 589 -98.76 9.21 1.94
CA GLU A 589 -99.35 7.92 2.29
C GLU A 589 -100.84 8.01 1.94
N ASP A 590 -101.30 7.22 0.97
CA ASP A 590 -102.53 6.43 1.08
C ASP A 590 -102.84 5.75 -0.27
N LEU A 591 -103.51 4.59 -0.20
CA LEU A 591 -104.08 3.76 -1.30
C LEU A 591 -103.10 2.76 -1.94
N ILE A 592 -103.23 1.43 -1.84
CA ILE A 592 -104.40 0.55 -1.70
C ILE A 592 -103.94 -0.80 -1.15
N LYS A 593 -104.61 -1.26 -0.08
CA LYS A 593 -104.85 -2.69 0.18
C LYS A 593 -105.74 -3.21 -0.95
N GLU A 594 -105.36 -4.28 -1.64
CA GLU A 594 -106.30 -5.38 -1.87
C GLU A 594 -105.66 -6.61 -2.54
N SER A 595 -105.84 -7.74 -1.85
CA SER A 595 -106.02 -9.11 -2.36
C SER A 595 -104.88 -9.75 -3.16
N ASN A 596 -104.22 -10.74 -2.56
CA ASN A 596 -104.60 -12.16 -2.69
C ASN A 596 -104.65 -12.62 -4.16
N ASN A 597 -103.69 -13.44 -4.59
CA ASN A 597 -103.94 -14.88 -4.66
C ASN A 597 -102.74 -15.71 -5.14
N LEU A 598 -102.54 -16.81 -4.41
CA LEU A 598 -102.30 -18.18 -4.89
C LEU A 598 -100.91 -18.57 -5.45
N ASN A 599 -100.26 -19.37 -4.60
CA ASN A 599 -99.77 -20.72 -4.87
C ASN A 599 -98.36 -20.95 -5.46
N ARG A 600 -97.47 -21.34 -4.53
CA ARG A 600 -96.70 -22.61 -4.61
C ARG A 600 -97.66 -23.83 -4.69
N PRO A 601 -97.29 -24.97 -5.29
CA PRO A 601 -96.50 -26.00 -4.59
C PRO A 601 -95.29 -26.49 -5.43
N ASP A 602 -94.13 -26.70 -4.81
CA ASP A 602 -93.61 -27.95 -4.19
C ASP A 602 -93.19 -28.98 -5.25
N VAL A 603 -91.88 -29.13 -5.48
CA VAL A 603 -90.97 -30.13 -4.85
C VAL A 603 -91.36 -31.56 -5.22
N ASP A 604 -90.68 -32.10 -6.23
CA ASP A 604 -89.69 -33.18 -6.07
C ASP A 604 -88.48 -32.88 -6.96
#